data_AF-A0A954TNW7-F1
#
_entry.id   AF-A0A954TNW7-F1
#
_cell.length_a   1.000
_cell.length_b   1.000
_cell.length_c   1.000
_cell.angle_alpha   90.00
_cell.angle_beta   90.00
_cell.angle_gamma   90.00
#
_symmetry.space_group_name_H-M   'P 1'
#
loop_
_entity.id
_entity.type
_entity.pdbx_description
1 polymer ?
#
loop_
_entity_poly.entity_id
_entity_poly.type
_entity_poly.pdbx_seq_one_letter_code
_entity_poly.pdbx_strand_id
1 'polypeptide(L)'
;MPGYLKTRTSSPADPLPRRNWPGANLFRNPFGELTRAERSELAVVQISEIVSAIGSPCDGNNAIEFRPFCAYQMIGECGRGKTTRMLALADQFPSASYVYLPEDQPCPAIPTGEPLLIDEAQRLPWRVRRKIFSSGTPLVLATHRDLSRALRRAGYTVTTQRIGLTLSPQQLTCILNRRISASRRDPNQSVQYITQDDAEQLIQRFGTNVRDIESYLYDIVQSQVNQHGKMRFID
;
A
#
# COMPACT_ATOMS: atom_id res chain seq x y z
N MET A 1 -48.42 35.72 -8.80
CA MET A 1 -47.70 36.77 -8.06
C MET A 1 -47.91 36.56 -6.58
N PRO A 2 -46.88 36.68 -5.73
CA PRO A 2 -45.78 35.75 -5.40
C PRO A 2 -46.17 34.84 -4.19
N GLY A 3 -45.62 33.65 -3.94
CA GLY A 3 -44.23 33.21 -3.96
C GLY A 3 -43.81 32.89 -2.53
N TYR A 4 -43.64 31.60 -2.17
CA TYR A 4 -42.85 31.20 -1.00
C TYR A 4 -42.16 29.87 -1.28
N LEU A 5 -40.94 29.99 -1.83
CA LEU A 5 -39.92 28.96 -1.76
C LEU A 5 -39.59 28.72 -0.28
N LYS A 6 -39.81 27.49 0.22
CA LYS A 6 -39.14 27.02 1.43
C LYS A 6 -37.67 26.82 1.09
N THR A 7 -36.86 27.84 1.38
CA THR A 7 -35.41 27.71 1.48
C THR A 7 -35.11 26.67 2.55
N ARG A 8 -34.48 25.56 2.14
CA ARG A 8 -33.77 24.69 3.08
C ARG A 8 -32.71 25.56 3.73
N THR A 9 -32.84 25.78 5.03
CA THR A 9 -31.77 26.24 5.89
C THR A 9 -30.61 25.26 5.76
N SER A 10 -29.61 25.69 5.00
CA SER A 10 -28.25 25.17 5.06
C SER A 10 -27.83 25.19 6.53
N SER A 11 -27.59 24.00 7.11
CA SER A 11 -26.84 23.90 8.37
C SER A 11 -25.54 24.69 8.21
N PRO A 12 -25.13 25.47 9.22
CA PRO A 12 -23.85 26.14 9.16
C PRO A 12 -22.78 25.05 9.02
N ALA A 13 -21.95 25.15 7.98
CA ALA A 13 -20.77 24.34 7.86
C ALA A 13 -19.98 24.48 9.16
N ASP A 14 -19.69 23.35 9.81
CA ASP A 14 -18.75 23.33 10.92
C ASP A 14 -17.47 24.07 10.47
N PRO A 15 -16.96 25.02 11.26
CA PRO A 15 -15.72 25.69 10.92
C PRO A 15 -14.62 24.61 10.87
N LEU A 16 -14.00 24.44 9.69
CA LEU A 16 -12.82 23.59 9.53
C LEU A 16 -11.84 23.89 10.67
N PRO A 17 -11.47 22.91 11.51
CA PRO A 17 -10.64 23.16 12.68
C PRO A 17 -9.36 23.88 12.26
N ARG A 18 -9.05 24.99 12.95
CA ARG A 18 -7.83 25.77 12.74
C ARG A 18 -6.64 24.83 12.86
N ARG A 19 -6.02 24.54 11.72
CA ARG A 19 -5.00 23.52 11.55
C ARG A 19 -3.69 23.92 12.26
N ASN A 20 -3.49 23.48 13.50
CA ASN A 20 -2.26 23.72 14.27
C ASN A 20 -1.07 22.81 13.83
N TRP A 21 -1.10 22.24 12.63
CA TRP A 21 0.03 21.50 12.03
C TRP A 21 1.39 22.22 12.16
N PRO A 22 1.48 23.57 12.04
CA PRO A 22 2.74 24.28 12.23
C PRO A 22 3.40 24.05 13.59
N GLY A 23 2.63 23.82 14.66
CA GLY A 23 3.17 23.56 15.99
C GLY A 23 3.93 22.23 16.10
N ALA A 24 3.63 21.27 15.22
CA ALA A 24 4.30 19.98 15.13
C ALA A 24 5.35 19.92 13.99
N ASN A 25 5.60 21.04 13.31
CA ASN A 25 6.40 21.11 12.08
C ASN A 25 5.95 20.12 10.98
N LEU A 26 4.63 19.91 10.87
CA LEU A 26 4.03 19.07 9.83
C LEU A 26 3.19 19.93 8.88
N PHE A 27 3.04 19.52 7.62
CA PHE A 27 2.11 20.15 6.68
C PHE A 27 0.81 19.36 6.49
N ARG A 28 0.75 18.12 6.99
CA ARG A 28 -0.41 17.23 6.97
C ARG A 28 -0.31 16.15 8.06
N ASN A 29 -1.37 15.37 8.27
CA ASN A 29 -1.31 14.15 9.06
C ASN A 29 -0.46 13.08 8.33
N PRO A 30 0.65 12.59 8.90
CA PRO A 30 1.51 11.60 8.25
C PRO A 30 0.84 10.24 8.07
N PHE A 31 -0.21 9.94 8.85
CA PHE A 31 -0.90 8.65 8.82
C PHE A 31 -2.20 8.67 8.01
N GLY A 32 -2.50 9.78 7.32
CA GLY A 32 -3.62 9.87 6.39
C GLY A 32 -3.46 9.01 5.13
N GLU A 33 -4.44 9.03 4.24
CA GLU A 33 -4.33 8.28 2.98
C GLU A 33 -3.19 8.80 2.11
N LEU A 34 -2.30 7.88 1.70
CA LEU A 34 -1.25 8.15 0.72
C LEU A 34 -1.80 7.96 -0.69
N THR A 35 -1.42 8.86 -1.59
CA THR A 35 -1.62 8.69 -3.04
C THR A 35 -0.81 7.51 -3.57
N ARG A 36 -1.11 7.06 -4.79
CA ARG A 36 -0.39 5.93 -5.42
C ARG A 36 1.12 6.18 -5.56
N ALA A 37 1.50 7.40 -5.95
CA ALA A 37 2.90 7.80 -6.10
C ALA A 37 3.63 7.76 -4.75
N GLU A 38 3.02 8.35 -3.71
CA GLU A 38 3.59 8.38 -2.37
C GLU A 38 3.71 6.99 -1.74
N ARG A 39 2.77 6.07 -2.05
CA ARG A 39 2.89 4.67 -1.61
C ARG A 39 4.11 3.98 -2.21
N SER A 40 4.49 4.30 -3.45
CA SER A 40 5.71 3.76 -4.07
C SER A 40 6.95 4.35 -3.40
N GLU A 41 7.01 5.67 -3.29
CA GLU A 41 8.16 6.41 -2.76
C GLU A 41 8.48 6.06 -1.29
N LEU A 42 7.45 5.96 -0.46
CA LEU A 42 7.61 5.71 0.98
C LEU A 42 7.75 4.22 1.32
N ALA A 43 7.57 3.33 0.34
CA ALA A 43 7.64 1.90 0.54
C ALA A 43 9.02 1.46 1.06
N VAL A 44 9.05 0.83 2.23
CA VAL A 44 10.21 0.04 2.69
C VAL A 44 9.98 -1.40 2.24
N VAL A 45 10.16 -1.68 0.96
CA VAL A 45 9.88 -3.02 0.40
C VAL A 45 11.10 -3.63 -0.27
N GLN A 46 11.40 -4.87 0.11
CA GLN A 46 12.36 -5.69 -0.62
C GLN A 46 11.60 -6.41 -1.74
N ILE A 47 11.90 -6.06 -2.99
CA ILE A 47 11.30 -6.68 -4.19
C ILE A 47 12.28 -7.57 -4.96
N SER A 48 13.52 -7.69 -4.49
CA SER A 48 14.56 -8.56 -5.08
C SER A 48 14.10 -10.01 -5.20
N GLU A 49 13.46 -10.55 -4.16
CA GLU A 49 12.89 -11.91 -4.18
C GLU A 49 11.83 -12.06 -5.29
N ILE A 50 10.97 -11.05 -5.45
CA ILE A 50 9.92 -11.05 -6.48
C ILE A 50 10.57 -11.08 -7.86
N VAL A 51 11.52 -10.17 -8.10
CA VAL A 51 12.25 -10.06 -9.38
C VAL A 51 12.97 -11.37 -9.71
N SER A 52 13.71 -11.94 -8.76
CA SER A 52 14.44 -13.20 -8.95
C SER A 52 13.55 -14.40 -9.31
N ALA A 53 12.29 -14.37 -8.87
CA ALA A 53 11.34 -15.43 -9.15
C ALA A 53 10.74 -15.34 -10.55
N ILE A 54 10.63 -14.14 -11.12
CA ILE A 54 9.96 -13.90 -12.42
C ILE A 54 10.92 -13.54 -13.55
N GLY A 55 12.20 -13.29 -13.26
CA GLY A 55 13.19 -12.93 -14.25
C GLY A 55 14.62 -13.14 -13.76
N SER A 56 15.57 -12.77 -14.61
CA SER A 56 17.00 -12.83 -14.32
C SER A 56 17.66 -11.52 -14.77
N PRO A 57 18.72 -11.06 -14.09
CA PRO A 57 19.55 -9.99 -14.60
C PRO A 57 20.16 -10.35 -15.96
N CYS A 58 20.14 -9.42 -16.91
CA CYS A 58 20.91 -9.49 -18.13
C CYS A 58 22.31 -8.93 -17.89
N ASP A 59 23.32 -9.52 -18.53
CA ASP A 59 24.70 -9.04 -18.44
C ASP A 59 24.82 -7.58 -18.91
N GLY A 60 25.41 -6.74 -18.06
CA GLY A 60 25.98 -5.44 -18.44
C GLY A 60 25.15 -4.18 -18.19
N ASN A 61 23.84 -4.23 -17.90
CA ASN A 61 23.02 -3.00 -17.84
C ASN A 61 21.90 -2.96 -16.77
N ASN A 62 21.92 -3.83 -15.75
CA ASN A 62 20.85 -3.94 -14.75
C ASN A 62 19.44 -4.18 -15.33
N ALA A 63 19.34 -4.53 -16.62
CA ALA A 63 18.09 -4.94 -17.25
C ALA A 63 17.67 -6.31 -16.71
N ILE A 64 16.37 -6.53 -16.58
CA ILE A 64 15.80 -7.83 -16.19
C ILE A 64 15.13 -8.43 -17.41
N GLU A 65 15.51 -9.66 -17.76
CA GLU A 65 14.77 -10.48 -18.69
C GLU A 65 13.73 -11.29 -17.91
N PHE A 66 12.45 -10.98 -18.14
CA PHE A 66 11.37 -11.72 -17.51
C PHE A 66 11.16 -13.06 -18.20
N ARG A 67 11.04 -14.12 -17.40
CA ARG A 67 10.88 -15.48 -17.89
C ARG A 67 9.39 -15.80 -18.09
N PRO A 68 8.99 -16.34 -19.25
CA PRO A 68 7.62 -16.76 -19.45
C PRO A 68 7.25 -17.88 -18.48
N PHE A 69 5.95 -18.03 -18.21
CA PHE A 69 5.41 -19.02 -17.29
C PHE A 69 6.02 -18.98 -15.88
N CYS A 70 6.46 -17.81 -15.42
CA CYS A 70 6.86 -17.59 -14.02
C CYS A 70 5.81 -16.75 -13.31
N ALA A 71 5.38 -17.20 -12.12
CA ALA A 71 4.40 -16.48 -11.30
C ALA A 71 4.90 -16.30 -9.87
N TYR A 72 4.83 -15.08 -9.38
CA TYR A 72 5.02 -14.75 -7.97
C TYR A 72 3.69 -14.43 -7.31
N GLN A 73 3.39 -15.07 -6.20
CA GLN A 73 2.13 -14.87 -5.48
C GLN A 73 2.39 -14.40 -4.05
N MET A 74 1.88 -13.22 -3.73
CA MET A 74 1.81 -12.69 -2.38
C MET A 74 0.44 -13.03 -1.77
N ILE A 75 0.43 -13.92 -0.78
CA ILE A 75 -0.78 -14.28 -0.03
C ILE A 75 -0.76 -13.59 1.33
N GLY A 76 -1.80 -12.86 1.67
CA GLY A 76 -1.91 -12.29 3.01
C GLY A 76 -3.18 -11.48 3.17
N GLU A 77 -3.56 -11.19 4.40
CA GLU A 77 -4.74 -10.38 4.73
C GLU A 77 -4.62 -8.93 4.24
N CYS A 78 -5.69 -8.17 4.43
CA CYS A 78 -5.71 -6.74 4.13
C CYS A 78 -4.71 -6.00 5.04
N GLY A 79 -4.19 -4.85 4.58
CA GLY A 79 -3.30 -4.02 5.41
C GLY A 79 -1.86 -4.52 5.57
N ARG A 80 -1.45 -5.62 4.92
CA ARG A 80 -0.10 -6.20 5.05
C ARG A 80 0.94 -5.70 4.02
N GLY A 81 0.62 -4.68 3.22
CA GLY A 81 1.58 -4.07 2.27
C GLY A 81 1.75 -4.77 0.91
N LYS A 82 0.83 -5.67 0.52
CA LYS A 82 0.86 -6.33 -0.82
C LYS A 82 0.80 -5.30 -1.96
N THR A 83 -0.20 -4.42 -1.94
CA THR A 83 -0.36 -3.34 -2.93
C THR A 83 0.88 -2.46 -3.02
N THR A 84 1.48 -2.10 -1.87
CA THR A 84 2.70 -1.29 -1.83
C THR A 84 3.85 -1.95 -2.58
N ARG A 85 4.06 -3.27 -2.41
CA ARG A 85 5.07 -4.03 -3.17
C ARG A 85 4.78 -4.05 -4.67
N MET A 86 3.51 -4.22 -5.04
CA MET A 86 3.08 -4.20 -6.45
C MET A 86 3.34 -2.85 -7.12
N LEU A 87 3.10 -1.75 -6.39
CA LEU A 87 3.34 -0.41 -6.90
C LEU A 87 4.83 -0.10 -7.05
N ALA A 88 5.65 -0.47 -6.07
CA ALA A 88 7.10 -0.34 -6.17
C ALA A 88 7.66 -1.12 -7.37
N LEU A 89 7.12 -2.32 -7.64
CA LEU A 89 7.52 -3.10 -8.80
C LEU A 89 7.09 -2.44 -10.13
N ALA A 90 5.87 -1.88 -10.17
CA ALA A 90 5.39 -1.16 -11.36
C ALA A 90 6.21 0.10 -11.65
N ASP A 91 6.70 0.79 -10.61
CA ASP A 91 7.52 1.98 -10.71
C ASP A 91 8.95 1.65 -11.17
N GLN A 92 9.50 0.51 -10.71
CA GLN A 92 10.83 0.05 -11.13
C GLN A 92 10.87 -0.42 -12.60
N PHE A 93 9.78 -0.98 -13.12
CA PHE A 93 9.76 -1.60 -14.45
C PHE A 93 8.73 -0.94 -15.37
N PRO A 94 9.14 -0.06 -16.30
CA PRO A 94 8.22 0.63 -17.22
C PRO A 94 7.38 -0.30 -18.11
N SER A 95 7.85 -1.53 -18.36
CA SER A 95 7.11 -2.55 -19.12
C SER A 95 6.02 -3.24 -18.29
N ALA A 96 6.06 -3.12 -16.96
CA ALA A 96 5.10 -3.75 -16.08
C ALA A 96 3.74 -3.06 -16.18
N SER A 97 2.67 -3.86 -16.10
CA SER A 97 1.30 -3.35 -16.12
C SER A 97 0.56 -3.73 -14.85
N TYR A 98 -0.03 -2.74 -14.19
CA TYR A 98 -0.75 -2.92 -12.93
C TYR A 98 -2.26 -2.78 -13.09
N VAL A 99 -2.99 -3.72 -12.50
CA VAL A 99 -4.44 -3.66 -12.38
C VAL A 99 -4.89 -4.04 -10.97
N TYR A 100 -5.82 -3.25 -10.41
CA TYR A 100 -6.51 -3.54 -9.16
C TYR A 100 -7.90 -4.08 -9.46
N LEU A 101 -8.30 -5.18 -8.80
CA LEU A 101 -9.63 -5.76 -8.95
C LEU A 101 -10.55 -5.33 -7.79
N PRO A 102 -11.53 -4.44 -8.05
CA PRO A 102 -12.48 -4.01 -7.04
C PRO A 102 -13.42 -5.16 -6.60
N GLU A 103 -14.01 -5.02 -5.42
CA GLU A 103 -14.90 -6.04 -4.84
C GLU A 103 -16.28 -6.05 -5.51
N ASP A 104 -16.95 -4.90 -5.51
CA ASP A 104 -18.35 -4.76 -5.94
C ASP A 104 -18.50 -4.01 -7.27
N GLN A 105 -17.46 -4.01 -8.09
CA GLN A 105 -17.49 -3.36 -9.41
C GLN A 105 -17.11 -4.37 -10.51
N PRO A 106 -17.53 -4.12 -11.76
CA PRO A 106 -17.12 -4.95 -12.89
C PRO A 106 -15.60 -5.09 -12.97
N CYS A 107 -15.13 -6.27 -13.39
CA CYS A 107 -13.72 -6.49 -13.66
C CYS A 107 -13.23 -5.44 -14.69
N PRO A 108 -12.22 -4.63 -14.36
CA PRO A 108 -11.66 -3.68 -15.30
C PRO A 108 -11.00 -4.42 -16.48
N ALA A 109 -10.75 -3.67 -17.55
CA ALA A 109 -9.93 -4.17 -18.64
C ALA A 109 -8.54 -4.54 -18.11
N ILE A 110 -8.07 -5.74 -18.46
CA ILE A 110 -6.76 -6.21 -18.04
C ILE A 110 -5.72 -5.67 -19.03
N PRO A 111 -4.76 -4.85 -18.58
CA PRO A 111 -3.74 -4.29 -19.44
C PRO A 111 -2.77 -5.37 -19.93
N THR A 112 -2.07 -5.05 -21.02
CA THR A 112 -0.95 -5.86 -21.53
C THR A 112 0.37 -5.25 -21.05
N GLY A 113 1.20 -6.06 -20.40
CA GLY A 113 2.54 -5.66 -19.97
C GLY A 113 3.28 -6.82 -19.35
N GLU A 114 4.58 -6.64 -19.16
CA GLU A 114 5.50 -7.69 -18.72
C GLU A 114 6.43 -7.14 -17.63
N PRO A 115 6.28 -7.60 -16.37
CA PRO A 115 5.24 -8.53 -15.87
C PRO A 115 3.84 -7.91 -15.79
N LEU A 116 2.83 -8.77 -15.77
CA LEU A 116 1.46 -8.38 -15.43
C LEU A 116 1.24 -8.50 -13.92
N LEU A 117 0.88 -7.36 -13.30
CA LEU A 117 0.70 -7.19 -11.87
C LEU A 117 -0.80 -7.09 -11.56
N ILE A 118 -1.34 -8.07 -10.84
CA ILE A 118 -2.76 -8.14 -10.50
C ILE A 118 -2.96 -8.11 -8.99
N ASP A 119 -3.56 -7.05 -8.48
CA ASP A 119 -3.98 -6.95 -7.09
C ASP A 119 -5.41 -7.47 -6.89
N GLU A 120 -5.65 -8.07 -5.73
CA GLU A 120 -6.89 -8.79 -5.40
C GLU A 120 -7.23 -9.92 -6.40
N ALA A 121 -6.21 -10.66 -6.85
CA ALA A 121 -6.30 -11.64 -7.93
C ALA A 121 -7.31 -12.79 -7.70
N GLN A 122 -7.69 -13.07 -6.44
CA GLN A 122 -8.77 -14.01 -6.14
C GLN A 122 -10.11 -13.60 -6.77
N ARG A 123 -10.30 -12.31 -7.07
CA ARG A 123 -11.51 -11.74 -7.67
C ARG A 123 -11.56 -11.86 -9.19
N LEU A 124 -10.50 -12.35 -9.85
CA LEU A 124 -10.49 -12.55 -11.29
C LEU A 124 -11.68 -13.43 -11.74
N PRO A 125 -12.54 -12.95 -12.66
CA PRO A 125 -13.58 -13.78 -13.25
C PRO A 125 -12.98 -14.97 -13.98
N TRP A 126 -13.65 -16.12 -13.93
CA TRP A 126 -13.09 -17.39 -14.43
C TRP A 126 -12.62 -17.35 -15.89
N ARG A 127 -13.39 -16.70 -16.78
CA ARG A 127 -13.03 -16.57 -18.21
C ARG A 127 -11.76 -15.73 -18.38
N VAL A 128 -11.67 -14.62 -17.66
CA VAL A 128 -10.51 -13.71 -17.68
C VAL A 128 -9.29 -14.41 -17.10
N ARG A 129 -9.44 -15.09 -15.96
CA ARG A 129 -8.39 -15.88 -15.31
C ARG A 129 -7.81 -16.92 -16.26
N ARG A 130 -8.65 -17.68 -16.96
CA ARG A 130 -8.19 -18.68 -17.94
C ARG A 130 -7.37 -18.05 -19.06
N LYS A 131 -7.83 -16.92 -19.63
CA LYS A 131 -7.11 -16.20 -20.68
C LYS A 131 -5.74 -15.69 -20.22
N ILE A 132 -5.67 -15.09 -19.02
CA ILE A 132 -4.41 -14.62 -18.44
C ILE A 132 -3.48 -15.80 -18.18
N PHE A 133 -3.96 -16.86 -17.54
CA PHE A 133 -3.11 -18.00 -17.20
C PHE A 133 -2.69 -18.80 -18.44
N SER A 134 -3.34 -18.66 -19.58
CA SER A 134 -2.85 -19.26 -20.83
C SER A 134 -1.88 -18.38 -21.61
N SER A 135 -1.66 -17.12 -21.21
CA SER A 135 -0.83 -16.20 -22.02
C SER A 135 0.67 -16.47 -21.93
N GLY A 136 1.12 -17.16 -20.87
CA GLY A 136 2.55 -17.37 -20.61
C GLY A 136 3.29 -16.13 -20.13
N THR A 137 2.62 -15.00 -20.01
CA THR A 137 3.20 -13.75 -19.50
C THR A 137 3.64 -13.94 -18.04
N PRO A 138 4.80 -13.40 -17.63
CA PRO A 138 5.21 -13.38 -16.23
C PRO A 138 4.16 -12.68 -15.35
N LEU A 139 3.81 -13.29 -14.22
CA LEU A 139 2.74 -12.80 -13.33
C LEU A 139 3.27 -12.44 -11.95
N VAL A 140 2.76 -11.34 -11.38
CA VAL A 140 2.82 -11.08 -9.95
C VAL A 140 1.41 -10.87 -9.44
N LEU A 141 1.00 -11.66 -8.45
CA LEU A 141 -0.36 -11.70 -7.94
C LEU A 141 -0.37 -11.37 -6.45
N ALA A 142 -1.15 -10.36 -6.06
CA ALA A 142 -1.52 -10.15 -4.67
C ALA A 142 -2.92 -10.72 -4.44
N THR A 143 -3.09 -11.53 -3.40
CA THR A 143 -4.33 -12.28 -3.19
C THR A 143 -4.55 -12.68 -1.73
N HIS A 144 -5.80 -12.96 -1.38
CA HIS A 144 -6.17 -13.60 -0.10
C HIS A 144 -6.26 -15.13 -0.18
N ARG A 145 -6.24 -15.70 -1.39
CA ARG A 145 -6.40 -17.14 -1.63
C ARG A 145 -5.24 -17.68 -2.46
N ASP A 146 -4.87 -18.93 -2.22
CA ASP A 146 -3.83 -19.60 -3.00
C ASP A 146 -4.32 -20.01 -4.39
N LEU A 147 -3.71 -19.44 -5.42
CA LEU A 147 -3.95 -19.69 -6.85
C LEU A 147 -2.94 -20.66 -7.47
N SER A 148 -1.98 -21.18 -6.70
CA SER A 148 -0.87 -22.03 -7.18
C SER A 148 -1.35 -23.23 -7.98
N ARG A 149 -2.44 -23.87 -7.54
CA ARG A 149 -2.99 -25.05 -8.24
C ARG A 149 -3.52 -24.70 -9.64
N ALA A 150 -4.11 -23.52 -9.81
CA ALA A 150 -4.61 -23.08 -11.11
C ALA A 150 -3.46 -22.64 -12.04
N LEU A 151 -2.46 -21.95 -11.49
CA LEU A 151 -1.26 -21.52 -12.21
C LEU A 151 -0.43 -22.70 -12.70
N ARG A 152 -0.12 -23.67 -11.82
CA ARG A 152 0.67 -24.86 -12.19
C ARG A 152 0.01 -25.69 -13.28
N ARG A 153 -1.33 -25.81 -13.27
CA ARG A 153 -2.07 -26.48 -14.34
C ARG A 153 -1.93 -25.78 -15.70
N ALA A 154 -1.68 -24.48 -15.69
CA ALA A 154 -1.45 -23.70 -16.90
C ALA A 154 0.04 -23.63 -17.30
N GLY A 155 0.91 -24.41 -16.63
CA GLY A 155 2.33 -24.50 -16.94
C GLY A 155 3.25 -23.57 -16.15
N TYR A 156 2.73 -22.80 -15.19
CA TYR A 156 3.55 -21.85 -14.44
C TYR A 156 4.45 -22.51 -13.40
N THR A 157 5.69 -22.04 -13.31
CA THR A 157 6.53 -22.13 -12.11
C THR A 157 6.07 -21.08 -11.11
N VAL A 158 5.60 -21.53 -9.94
CA VAL A 158 4.95 -20.65 -8.96
C VAL A 158 5.77 -20.52 -7.68
N THR A 159 6.19 -19.29 -7.37
CA THR A 159 6.74 -18.91 -6.08
C THR A 159 5.65 -18.25 -5.24
N THR A 160 5.50 -18.67 -3.98
CA THR A 160 4.47 -18.10 -3.08
C THR A 160 5.12 -17.57 -1.81
N GLN A 161 4.83 -16.32 -1.48
CA GLN A 161 5.22 -15.68 -0.23
C GLN A 161 3.98 -15.35 0.58
N ARG A 162 3.96 -15.75 1.86
CA ARG A 162 2.93 -15.31 2.81
C ARG A 162 3.36 -13.99 3.45
N ILE A 163 2.63 -12.92 3.15
CA ILE A 163 2.94 -11.55 3.60
C ILE A 163 2.21 -11.26 4.91
N GLY A 164 2.89 -10.56 5.82
CA GLY A 164 2.31 -10.06 7.06
C GLY A 164 2.29 -11.06 8.21
N LEU A 165 3.00 -12.19 8.10
CA LEU A 165 3.17 -13.12 9.22
C LEU A 165 4.08 -12.56 10.31
N THR A 166 5.01 -11.68 9.94
CA THR A 166 5.96 -11.04 10.86
C THR A 166 6.08 -9.56 10.52
N LEU A 167 6.08 -8.70 11.53
CA LEU A 167 6.42 -7.30 11.44
C LEU A 167 7.37 -7.02 12.60
N SER A 168 8.62 -6.70 12.30
CA SER A 168 9.57 -6.34 13.35
C SER A 168 9.35 -4.89 13.80
N PRO A 169 9.64 -4.55 15.06
CA PRO A 169 9.62 -3.16 15.54
C PRO A 169 10.46 -2.24 14.66
N GLN A 170 11.64 -2.69 14.25
CA GLN A 170 12.55 -1.93 13.38
C GLN A 170 11.90 -1.59 12.03
N GLN A 171 11.21 -2.55 11.41
CA GLN A 171 10.49 -2.32 10.16
C GLN A 171 9.34 -1.33 10.36
N LEU A 172 8.54 -1.49 11.42
CA LEU A 172 7.42 -0.60 11.70
C LEU A 172 7.91 0.82 11.99
N THR A 173 8.91 0.99 12.85
CA THR A 173 9.57 2.28 13.11
C THR A 173 10.03 2.94 11.82
N CYS A 174 10.68 2.18 10.91
CA CYS A 174 11.13 2.70 9.63
C CYS A 174 9.96 3.20 8.75
N ILE A 175 8.90 2.40 8.63
CA ILE A 175 7.69 2.74 7.87
C ILE A 175 7.06 4.03 8.41
N LEU A 176 6.78 4.08 9.72
CA LEU A 176 6.09 5.22 10.32
C LEU A 176 6.94 6.49 10.27
N ASN A 177 8.24 6.40 10.60
CA ASN A 177 9.12 7.57 10.58
C ASN A 177 9.40 8.11 9.18
N ARG A 178 9.39 7.27 8.13
CA ARG A 178 9.42 7.76 6.74
C ARG A 178 8.19 8.61 6.44
N ARG A 179 7.01 8.20 6.88
CA ARG A 179 5.75 8.95 6.68
C ARG A 179 5.74 10.29 7.42
N ILE A 180 6.23 10.31 8.65
CA ILE A 180 6.41 11.54 9.44
C ILE A 180 7.39 12.47 8.72
N SER A 181 8.56 11.96 8.31
CA SER A 181 9.58 12.75 7.63
C SER A 181 9.09 13.33 6.30
N ALA A 182 8.33 12.56 5.53
CA ALA A 182 7.71 13.00 4.28
C ALA A 182 6.58 14.04 4.49
N SER A 183 6.09 14.19 5.72
CA SER A 183 5.07 15.17 6.09
C SER A 183 5.66 16.39 6.80
N ARG A 184 7.00 16.44 6.94
CA ARG A 184 7.73 17.55 7.56
C ARG A 184 7.62 18.82 6.74
N ARG A 185 7.31 19.94 7.39
CA ARG A 185 7.15 21.25 6.74
C ARG A 185 8.50 21.96 6.55
N ASP A 186 9.26 22.16 7.61
CA ASP A 186 10.58 22.80 7.57
C ASP A 186 11.68 21.75 7.76
N PRO A 187 12.61 21.61 6.82
CA PRO A 187 13.68 20.63 6.93
C PRO A 187 14.70 20.88 8.05
N ASN A 188 14.74 22.09 8.60
CA ASN A 188 15.69 22.48 9.64
C ASN A 188 15.12 22.34 11.05
N GLN A 189 13.81 22.12 11.18
CA GLN A 189 13.15 21.91 12.47
C GLN A 189 12.86 20.42 12.69
N SER A 190 13.03 19.97 13.93
CA SER A 190 12.75 18.58 14.31
C SER A 190 11.25 18.29 14.27
N VAL A 191 10.90 17.04 13.93
CA VAL A 191 9.57 16.46 14.13
C VAL A 191 9.66 15.38 15.20
N GLN A 192 8.52 15.00 15.79
CA GLN A 192 8.49 13.84 16.67
C GLN A 192 8.67 12.55 15.87
N TYR A 193 9.34 11.56 16.45
CA TYR A 193 9.57 10.26 15.82
C TYR A 193 9.00 9.14 16.68
N ILE A 194 8.57 8.07 16.02
CA ILE A 194 8.22 6.79 16.65
C ILE A 194 9.51 6.09 17.03
N THR A 195 9.64 5.69 18.29
CA THR A 195 10.78 4.88 18.78
C THR A 195 10.60 3.40 18.45
N GLN A 196 11.59 2.55 18.76
CA GLN A 196 11.41 1.10 18.66
C GLN A 196 10.44 0.59 19.73
N ASP A 197 10.51 1.14 20.95
CA ASP A 197 9.62 0.79 22.05
C ASP A 197 8.16 1.13 21.72
N ASP A 198 7.91 2.30 21.10
CA ASP A 198 6.57 2.65 20.60
C ASP A 198 6.08 1.63 19.56
N ALA A 199 6.96 1.22 18.65
CA ALA A 199 6.62 0.23 17.63
C ALA A 199 6.35 -1.16 18.23
N GLU A 200 7.10 -1.57 19.25
CA GLU A 200 6.84 -2.81 19.99
C GLU A 200 5.44 -2.79 20.62
N GLN A 201 5.07 -1.69 21.27
CA GLN A 201 3.75 -1.53 21.88
C GLN A 201 2.63 -1.56 20.84
N LEU A 202 2.82 -0.90 19.69
CA LEU A 202 1.87 -0.94 18.58
C LEU A 202 1.71 -2.36 18.02
N ILE A 203 2.81 -3.10 17.87
CA ILE A 203 2.78 -4.50 17.41
C ILE A 203 2.09 -5.40 18.45
N GLN A 204 2.34 -5.20 19.74
CA GLN A 204 1.64 -5.95 20.79
C GLN A 204 0.12 -5.71 20.74
N ARG A 205 -0.30 -4.47 20.45
CA ARG A 205 -1.72 -4.09 20.42
C ARG A 205 -2.46 -4.51 19.14
N PHE A 206 -1.85 -4.31 17.98
CA PHE A 206 -2.51 -4.47 16.67
C PHE A 206 -1.98 -5.66 15.86
N GLY A 207 -1.01 -6.39 16.42
CA GLY A 207 -0.27 -7.42 15.70
C GLY A 207 0.49 -6.82 14.51
N THR A 208 0.49 -7.53 13.39
CA THR A 208 1.22 -7.14 12.19
C THR A 208 0.38 -6.27 11.23
N ASN A 209 -0.78 -5.73 11.66
CA ASN A 209 -1.70 -5.00 10.77
C ASN A 209 -1.34 -3.52 10.72
N VAL A 210 -0.48 -3.18 9.76
CA VAL A 210 0.04 -1.82 9.59
C VAL A 210 -1.09 -0.82 9.34
N ARG A 211 -2.17 -1.21 8.66
CA ARG A 211 -3.28 -0.29 8.38
C ARG A 211 -4.04 0.11 9.65
N ASP A 212 -4.29 -0.84 10.55
CA ASP A 212 -4.97 -0.54 11.82
C ASP A 212 -4.10 0.35 12.71
N ILE A 213 -2.79 0.09 12.73
CA ILE A 213 -1.79 0.93 13.42
C ILE A 213 -1.83 2.37 12.86
N GLU A 214 -1.83 2.51 11.55
CA GLU A 214 -1.89 3.83 10.89
C GLU A 214 -3.20 4.55 11.17
N SER A 215 -4.33 3.86 11.13
CA SER A 215 -5.63 4.44 11.49
C SER A 215 -5.66 4.92 12.94
N TYR A 216 -5.14 4.12 13.88
CA TYR A 216 -5.00 4.52 15.28
C TYR A 216 -4.14 5.78 15.43
N LEU A 217 -2.96 5.79 14.81
CA LEU A 217 -2.05 6.92 14.90
C LEU A 217 -2.61 8.18 14.22
N TYR A 218 -3.40 8.01 13.15
CA TYR A 218 -4.11 9.12 12.52
C TYR A 218 -5.01 9.82 13.54
N ASP A 219 -5.84 9.06 14.27
CA ASP A 219 -6.77 9.59 15.25
C ASP A 219 -6.05 10.28 16.41
N ILE A 220 -4.97 9.67 16.91
CA ILE A 220 -4.12 10.27 17.96
C ILE A 220 -3.55 11.60 17.50
N VAL A 221 -2.89 11.66 16.34
CA VAL A 221 -2.32 12.89 15.80
C VAL A 221 -3.40 13.94 15.55
N GLN A 222 -4.54 13.53 14.99
CA GLN A 222 -5.65 14.41 14.68
C GLN A 222 -6.26 15.03 15.94
N SER A 223 -6.35 14.26 17.03
CA SER A 223 -6.84 14.74 18.33
C SER A 223 -5.85 15.70 19.00
N GLN A 224 -4.56 15.39 18.97
CA GLN A 224 -3.53 16.16 19.68
C GLN A 224 -3.15 17.45 18.97
N VAL A 225 -3.20 17.53 17.63
CA VAL A 225 -2.99 18.80 16.93
C VAL A 225 -4.08 19.82 17.31
N ASN A 226 -5.27 19.38 17.71
CA ASN A 226 -6.31 20.27 18.22
C ASN A 226 -6.07 20.73 19.67
N GLN A 227 -5.08 20.17 20.37
CA GLN A 227 -4.73 20.48 21.76
C GLN A 227 -3.35 21.17 21.81
N HIS A 228 -3.15 22.15 22.69
CA HIS A 228 -1.89 22.92 22.78
C HIS A 228 -0.70 22.15 23.42
N GLY A 229 -0.74 20.82 23.45
CA GLY A 229 0.28 19.96 24.07
C GLY A 229 1.38 19.50 23.10
N LYS A 230 2.49 18.99 23.65
CA LYS A 230 3.51 18.28 22.85
C LYS A 230 2.91 16.97 22.33
N MET A 231 2.99 16.75 21.03
CA MET A 231 2.52 15.53 20.38
C MET A 231 3.24 14.29 20.93
N ARG A 232 2.49 13.24 21.28
CA ARG A 232 2.95 11.91 21.70
C ARG A 232 2.18 10.84 20.93
N PHE A 233 2.84 9.80 20.48
CA PHE A 233 2.19 8.76 19.67
C PHE A 233 1.62 7.60 20.49
N ILE A 234 2.16 7.41 21.70
CA ILE A 234 1.75 6.42 22.69
C ILE A 234 1.57 7.15 24.02
N ASP A 235 0.56 6.74 24.78
CA ASP A 235 0.21 7.30 26.10
C ASP A 235 1.07 6.74 27.22
#